data_AF-A0A939U769-F1
#
_entry.id   AF-A0A939U769-F1
#
_cell.length_a   1.000
_cell.length_b   1.000
_cell.length_c   1.000
_cell.angle_alpha   90.00
_cell.angle_beta   90.00
_cell.angle_gamma   90.00
#
_symmetry.space_group_name_H-M   'P 1'
#
loop_
_entity.id
_entity.type
_entity.pdbx_description
1 polymer ?
#
loop_
_entity_poly.entity_id
_entity_poly.type
_entity_poly.pdbx_seq_one_letter_code
_entity_poly.pdbx_strand_id
1 'polypeptide(L)' 'MKKFEIGKTYFCRSICDHECIFEMKVISRTAKTITAEHNVGGRQIQRFKIQDRFNEGIEHVDCGRYSMHPIFSAEHVR' A
#
# COMPACT_ATOMS: atom_id res chain seq x y z
N MET A 1 4.84 15.94 3.21
CA MET A 1 4.85 14.81 2.27
C MET A 1 4.95 13.50 3.04
N LYS A 2 3.86 12.74 3.16
CA LYS A 2 3.85 11.45 3.86
C LYS A 2 4.37 10.36 2.93
N LYS A 3 5.36 9.62 3.42
CA LYS A 3 6.11 8.63 2.66
C LYS A 3 5.99 7.27 3.32
N PHE A 4 6.01 6.21 2.54
CA PHE A 4 6.16 4.86 3.08
C PHE A 4 7.49 4.72 3.82
N GLU A 5 7.51 4.10 4.99
CA GLU A 5 8.71 3.92 5.81
C GLU A 5 9.04 2.43 5.94
N ILE A 6 10.32 2.10 5.88
CA ILE A 6 10.80 0.71 6.01
C ILE A 6 10.46 0.20 7.41
N GLY A 7 9.97 -1.04 7.50
CA GLY A 7 9.62 -1.70 8.75
C GLY A 7 8.22 -1.38 9.27
N LYS A 8 7.53 -0.37 8.72
CA LYS A 8 6.16 -0.04 9.11
C LYS A 8 5.14 -0.89 8.35
N THR A 9 3.99 -1.10 9.00
CA THR A 9 2.84 -1.78 8.43
C THR A 9 1.75 -0.77 8.13
N TYR A 10 1.25 -0.81 6.90
CA TYR A 10 0.16 0.02 6.42
C TYR A 10 -1.07 -0.85 6.20
N PHE A 11 -2.25 -0.24 6.27
CA PHE A 11 -3.50 -0.98 6.06
C PHE A 11 -4.46 -0.25 5.14
N CYS A 12 -5.33 -1.02 4.50
CA CYS A 12 -6.41 -0.54 3.65
C CYS A 12 -7.65 -1.39 3.92
N ARG A 13 -8.85 -0.81 3.86
CA ARG A 13 -10.10 -1.55 3.99
C ARG A 13 -10.69 -1.83 2.62
N SER A 14 -11.30 -3.00 2.46
CA SER A 14 -12.08 -3.28 1.25
C SER A 14 -13.30 -2.35 1.19
N ILE A 15 -13.59 -1.84 0.00
CA ILE A 15 -14.80 -1.03 -0.23
C ILE A 15 -16.07 -1.89 -0.20
N CYS A 16 -15.94 -3.19 -0.48
CA CYS A 16 -17.08 -4.12 -0.53
C CYS A 16 -17.40 -4.73 0.84
N ASP A 17 -16.42 -4.74 1.75
CA ASP A 17 -16.54 -5.34 3.08
C ASP A 17 -15.64 -4.59 4.06
N HIS A 18 -16.24 -3.89 5.01
CA HIS A 18 -15.50 -2.98 5.89
C HIS A 18 -14.74 -3.71 7.01
N GLU A 19 -15.05 -4.99 7.23
CA GLU A 19 -14.33 -5.87 8.17
C GLU A 19 -13.11 -6.52 7.50
N CYS A 20 -13.08 -6.57 6.17
CA CYS A 20 -11.93 -7.01 5.40
C CYS A 20 -10.81 -5.95 5.37
N ILE A 21 -9.76 -6.21 6.15
CA ILE A 21 -8.57 -5.35 6.25
C ILE A 21 -7.40 -5.99 5.53
N PHE A 22 -6.86 -5.26 4.55
CA PHE A 22 -5.60 -5.57 3.90
C PHE A 22 -4.45 -4.91 4.65
N GLU A 23 -3.34 -5.64 4.78
CA GLU A 23 -2.13 -5.19 5.46
C GLU A 23 -0.94 -5.31 4.53
N MET A 24 -0.03 -4.34 4.63
CA MET A 24 1.20 -4.25 3.84
C MET A 24 2.36 -3.80 4.72
N LYS A 25 3.36 -4.67 4.91
CA LYS A 25 4.60 -4.38 5.63
C LYS A 25 5.72 -4.02 4.65
N VAL A 26 6.27 -2.83 4.78
CA VAL A 26 7.34 -2.34 3.88
C VAL A 26 8.68 -2.97 4.28
N ILE A 27 9.27 -3.72 3.36
CA ILE A 27 10.57 -4.40 3.55
C ILE A 27 11.71 -3.51 3.08
N SER A 28 11.55 -2.89 1.91
CA SER A 28 12.56 -2.00 1.35
C SER A 28 11.93 -0.89 0.51
N ARG A 29 12.66 0.21 0.40
CA ARG A 29 12.21 1.43 -0.26
C ARG A 29 13.30 1.97 -1.17
N THR A 30 12.88 2.43 -2.34
CA THR A 30 13.68 3.24 -3.27
C THR A 30 12.96 4.56 -3.53
N ALA A 31 13.56 5.46 -4.30
CA ALA A 31 12.94 6.74 -4.63
C ALA A 31 11.59 6.62 -5.39
N LYS A 32 11.41 5.55 -6.19
CA LYS A 32 10.22 5.37 -7.06
C LYS A 32 9.42 4.11 -6.81
N THR A 33 9.93 3.19 -5.99
CA THR A 33 9.30 1.88 -5.76
C THR A 33 9.50 1.44 -4.31
N ILE A 34 8.57 0.63 -3.80
CA ILE A 34 8.72 -0.09 -2.53
C ILE A 34 8.60 -1.59 -2.77
N THR A 35 9.23 -2.38 -1.93
CA THR A 35 8.98 -3.82 -1.83
C THR A 35 8.31 -4.07 -0.49
N ALA A 36 7.16 -4.73 -0.52
CA ALA A 36 6.38 -4.98 0.67
C ALA A 36 5.78 -6.38 0.68
N GLU A 37 5.66 -6.95 1.87
CA GLU A 37 4.85 -8.14 2.12
C GLU A 37 3.41 -7.68 2.34
N HIS A 38 2.44 -8.27 1.63
CA HIS A 38 1.03 -7.94 1.78
C HIS A 38 0.16 -9.19 1.76
N ASN A 39 -1.07 -9.08 2.27
CA ASN A 39 -2.04 -10.18 2.36
C ASN A 39 -3.15 -10.15 1.29
N VAL A 40 -3.05 -9.22 0.32
CA VAL A 40 -4.04 -9.10 -0.77
C VAL A 40 -3.99 -10.33 -1.66
N GLY A 41 -5.06 -11.14 -1.65
CA GLY A 41 -5.15 -12.39 -2.41
C GLY A 41 -4.24 -13.51 -1.87
N GLY A 42 -3.79 -13.39 -0.61
CA GLY A 42 -2.80 -14.28 0.00
C GLY A 42 -1.54 -13.52 0.42
N ARG A 43 -0.72 -14.15 1.28
CA ARG A 43 0.52 -13.55 1.78
C ARG A 43 1.63 -13.68 0.74
N GLN A 44 2.07 -12.56 0.19
CA GLN A 44 3.11 -12.53 -0.83
C GLN A 44 3.96 -11.27 -0.73
N ILE A 45 5.18 -11.33 -1.29
CA ILE A 45 6.09 -10.20 -1.38
C ILE A 45 6.05 -9.66 -2.79
N GLN A 46 5.71 -8.39 -2.94
CA GLN A 46 5.60 -7.75 -4.24
C GLN A 46 6.27 -6.38 -4.24
N ARG A 47 6.77 -5.99 -5.41
CA ARG A 47 7.30 -4.65 -5.67
C ARG A 47 6.21 -3.77 -6.26
N PHE A 48 6.07 -2.58 -5.68
CA PHE A 48 5.08 -1.58 -6.09
C PHE A 48 5.74 -0.30 -6.54
N LYS A 49 5.11 0.37 -7.51
CA LYS A 49 5.49 1.71 -7.93
C LYS A 49 4.80 2.72 -7.04
N ILE A 50 5.58 3.66 -6.50
CA ILE A 50 5.05 4.78 -5.72
C ILE A 50 4.37 5.75 -6.68
N GLN A 51 3.16 6.16 -6.33
CA GLN A 51 2.39 7.16 -7.06
C GLN A 51 2.01 8.29 -6.11
N ASP A 52 2.15 9.52 -6.56
CA ASP A 52 1.58 10.68 -5.89
C ASP A 52 0.27 10.98 -6.61
N ARG A 53 -0.84 10.47 -6.08
CA ARG A 53 -2.17 10.80 -6.62
C ARG A 53 -2.61 12.13 -6.02
N PHE A 54 -3.24 12.97 -6.85
CA PHE A 54 -3.88 14.23 -6.46
C PHE A 54 -2.97 15.35 -5.95
N ASN A 55 -1.63 15.24 -6.05
CA ASN A 55 -0.69 16.29 -5.58
C ASN A 55 -0.87 16.68 -4.10
N GLU A 56 -1.44 15.79 -3.27
CA GLU A 56 -1.67 16.05 -1.85
C GLU A 56 -0.41 15.74 -1.00
N GLY A 57 0.69 15.34 -1.65
CA GLY A 57 1.94 14.98 -0.98
C GLY A 57 1.81 13.73 -0.12
N ILE A 58 0.91 12.82 -0.47
CA ILE A 58 0.74 11.52 0.17
C ILE A 58 1.03 10.45 -0.87
N GLU A 59 1.98 9.58 -0.57
CA GLU A 59 2.31 8.47 -1.45
C GLU A 59 1.25 7.36 -1.40
N HIS A 60 0.97 6.82 -2.57
CA HIS A 60 0.00 5.75 -2.79
C HIS A 60 0.63 4.59 -3.57
N VAL A 61 0.13 3.39 -3.30
CA VAL A 61 0.54 2.15 -3.95
C VAL A 61 -0.68 1.31 -4.31
N ASP A 62 -0.76 0.92 -5.57
CA ASP A 62 -1.80 0.05 -6.11
C ASP A 62 -1.36 -1.41 -6.04
N CYS A 63 -2.14 -2.26 -5.37
CA CYS A 63 -1.83 -3.69 -5.24
C CYS A 63 -2.34 -4.55 -6.41
N GLY A 64 -2.96 -3.96 -7.43
CA GLY A 64 -3.50 -4.69 -8.57
C GLY A 64 -3.77 -3.80 -9.77
N ARG A 65 -4.28 -4.42 -10.84
CA ARG A 65 -4.67 -3.72 -12.08
C ARG A 65 -6.17 -3.77 -12.37
N TYR A 66 -6.91 -4.60 -11.64
CA TYR A 66 -8.36 -4.77 -11.83
C TYR A 66 -9.15 -3.78 -10.99
N SER A 67 -10.41 -3.55 -11.35
CA SER A 67 -11.33 -2.72 -10.56
C SER A 67 -11.38 -3.18 -9.10
N MET A 68 -11.51 -2.21 -8.18
CA MET A 68 -11.60 -2.43 -6.73
C MET A 68 -10.37 -3.08 -6.07
N HIS A 69 -9.21 -3.09 -6.74
CA HIS A 69 -7.97 -3.48 -6.07
C HIS A 69 -7.68 -2.53 -4.89
N PRO A 70 -7.13 -3.04 -3.78
CA PRO A 70 -6.80 -2.21 -2.64
C PRO A 70 -5.66 -1.25 -2.97
N ILE A 71 -5.80 -0.02 -2.48
CA ILE A 71 -4.83 1.05 -2.63
C ILE A 71 -4.32 1.40 -1.24
N PHE A 72 -3.02 1.24 -1.03
CA PHE A 72 -2.38 1.63 0.23
C PHE A 72 -1.95 3.08 0.14
N SER A 73 -2.23 3.84 1.20
CA SER A 73 -1.74 5.21 1.38
C SER A 73 -0.70 5.26 2.50
N ALA A 74 0.27 6.16 2.38
CA ALA A 74 1.27 6.40 3.43
C ALA A 74 0.68 7.08 4.69
N GLU A 75 -0.61 7.36 4.71
CA GLU A 75 -1.33 7.95 5.85
C GLU A 75 -1.82 6.90 6.86
N HIS A 76 -2.30 5.75 6.37
CA HIS A 76 -2.90 4.72 7.21
C HIS A 76 -1.83 3.73 7.69
N VAL A 77 -1.09 4.16 8.72
CA VAL A 77 -0.10 3.33 9.42
C VAL A 77 -0.72 2.66 10.63
N ARG A 78 -0.34 1.41 10.89
CA ARG A 78 -0.72 0.63 12.07
C ARG A 78 0.42 0.53 13.07
#